data_AF-A0A0G1D0D5-F1
#
_entry.id   AF-A0A0G1D0D5-F1
#
_cell.length_a   1.000
_cell.length_b   1.000
_cell.length_c   1.000
_cell.angle_alpha   90.00
_cell.angle_beta   90.00
_cell.angle_gamma   90.00
#
_symmetry.space_group_name_H-M   'P 1'
#
loop_
_entity.id
_entity.type
_entity.pdbx_description
1 polymer ?
#
loop_
_entity_poly.entity_id
_entity_poly.type
_entity_poly.pdbx_seq_one_letter_code
_entity_poly.pdbx_strand_id
1 'polypeptide(L)' 'IAESFGKDSLKTQLRLADKMGANYALILGQKEALEESIIIRAMRTGRQQTVKLDKVVREMEKYLKK' A
#
# COMPACT_ATOMS: atom_id res chain seq x y z
N ILE A 1 -6.17 11.35 2.09
CA ILE A 1 -6.02 10.05 2.78
C ILE A 1 -7.30 9.28 2.47
N ALA A 2 -7.20 8.11 1.84
CA ALA A 2 -8.37 7.32 1.45
C ALA A 2 -8.18 5.92 2.03
N GLU A 3 -9.17 5.45 2.79
CA GLU A 3 -9.14 4.18 3.50
C GLU A 3 -10.41 3.40 3.11
N SER A 4 -10.27 2.11 2.82
CA SER A 4 -11.39 1.24 2.45
C SER A 4 -11.40 0.04 3.39
N PHE A 5 -12.27 0.11 4.40
CA PHE A 5 -12.56 -1.00 5.29
C PHE A 5 -13.83 -1.72 4.80
N GLY A 6 -13.66 -2.87 4.15
CA GLY A 6 -14.74 -3.87 3.98
C GLY A 6 -15.31 -4.08 2.57
N LYS A 7 -15.60 -5.36 2.29
CA LYS A 7 -16.35 -5.99 1.17
C LYS A 7 -15.86 -5.83 -0.27
N ASP A 8 -15.15 -4.76 -0.59
CA ASP A 8 -14.59 -4.60 -1.93
C ASP A 8 -13.27 -5.37 -2.07
N SER A 9 -13.17 -6.18 -3.14
CA SER A 9 -11.94 -6.92 -3.44
C SER A 9 -10.74 -5.96 -3.49
N LEU A 10 -9.54 -6.44 -3.13
CA LEU A 10 -8.30 -5.67 -3.27
C LEU A 10 -8.16 -5.04 -4.67
N LYS A 11 -8.66 -5.73 -5.69
CA LYS A 11 -8.72 -5.22 -7.07
C LYS A 11 -9.55 -3.94 -7.19
N THR A 12 -10.70 -3.85 -6.53
CA THR A 12 -11.53 -2.64 -6.52
C THR A 12 -10.84 -1.50 -5.78
N GLN A 13 -10.22 -1.78 -4.63
CA GLN A 13 -9.48 -0.79 -3.85
C GLN A 13 -8.29 -0.21 -4.63
N LEU A 14 -7.56 -1.07 -5.36
CA LEU A 14 -6.47 -0.64 -6.23
C LEU A 14 -6.97 0.17 -7.44
N ARG A 15 -8.11 -0.19 -8.04
CA ARG A 15 -8.72 0.64 -9.09
C ARG A 15 -9.12 2.02 -8.57
N LEU A 16 -9.63 2.10 -7.35
CA LEU A 16 -9.96 3.38 -6.73
C LEU A 16 -8.69 4.20 -6.48
N ALA A 17 -7.64 3.59 -5.93
CA ALA A 17 -6.35 4.25 -5.71
C ALA A 17 -5.72 4.77 -7.02
N ASP A 18 -5.81 3.99 -8.10
CA ASP A 18 -5.38 4.40 -9.43
C ASP A 18 -6.18 5.59 -9.95
N LYS A 19 -7.52 5.54 -9.82
CA LYS A 19 -8.42 6.65 -10.19
C LYS A 19 -8.16 7.93 -9.38
N MET A 20 -7.72 7.79 -8.14
CA MET A 20 -7.33 8.93 -7.29
C MET A 20 -5.93 9.47 -7.61
N GLY A 21 -5.21 8.88 -8.58
CA GLY A 21 -3.85 9.29 -8.94
C GLY A 21 -2.81 8.98 -7.86
N ALA A 22 -3.07 7.98 -7.00
CA ALA A 22 -2.12 7.59 -5.98
C ALA A 22 -0.86 7.00 -6.62
N ASN A 23 0.33 7.52 -6.28
CA ASN A 23 1.60 6.98 -6.77
C ASN A 23 1.93 5.62 -6.13
N TYR A 24 1.52 5.45 -4.87
CA TYR A 24 1.79 4.27 -4.05
C TYR A 24 0.53 3.87 -3.26
N ALA A 25 0.38 2.58 -3.03
CA ALA A 25 -0.62 2.02 -2.12
C ALA A 25 0.06 1.17 -1.04
N LEU A 26 -0.39 1.32 0.20
CA LEU A 26 -0.01 0.46 1.31
C LEU A 26 -1.10 -0.58 1.52
N ILE A 27 -0.74 -1.86 1.47
CA ILE A 27 -1.67 -2.98 1.58
C ILE A 27 -1.36 -3.73 2.88
N LEU A 28 -2.35 -3.77 3.77
CA LEU A 28 -2.28 -4.47 5.05
C LEU A 28 -3.51 -5.39 5.17
N GLY A 29 -3.34 -6.65 4.82
CA GLY A 29 -4.33 -7.70 5.02
C GLY A 29 -4.04 -8.53 6.28
N GLN A 30 -4.80 -9.60 6.46
CA GLN A 30 -4.66 -10.50 7.62
C GLN A 30 -3.28 -11.16 7.65
N LYS A 31 -2.74 -11.55 6.49
CA LYS A 31 -1.42 -12.16 6.38
C LYS A 31 -0.31 -11.18 6.76
N GLU A 32 -0.35 -9.97 6.19
CA GLU A 32 0.67 -8.95 6.46
C GLU A 32 0.65 -8.52 7.95
N ALA A 33 -0.54 -8.44 8.55
CA ALA A 33 -0.71 -8.15 9.96
C ALA A 33 -0.11 -9.24 10.86
N LEU A 34 -0.26 -10.53 10.50
CA LEU A 34 0.36 -11.64 11.24
C LEU A 34 1.88 -11.67 11.09
N GLU A 35 2.41 -11.24 9.94
CA GLU A 35 3.85 -11.21 9.64
C GLU A 35 4.55 -9.91 10.06
N GLU A 36 3.86 -9.01 10.77
CA GLU A 36 4.35 -7.67 11.17
C GLU A 36 4.98 -6.91 9.99
N SER A 37 4.33 -7.03 8.83
CA SER A 37 4.80 -6.48 7.57
C SER A 37 3.69 -5.75 6.84
N ILE A 38 4.06 -5.02 5.80
CA ILE A 38 3.14 -4.29 4.95
C ILE A 38 3.67 -4.28 3.53
N ILE A 39 2.77 -4.35 2.56
CA ILE A 39 3.14 -4.35 1.15
C ILE A 39 3.00 -2.92 0.61
N ILE A 40 4.09 -2.38 0.09
CA ILE A 40 4.12 -1.14 -0.67
C ILE A 40 3.97 -1.50 -2.15
N ARG A 41 2.92 -1.02 -2.80
CA ARG A 41 2.68 -1.19 -4.23
C ARG A 41 2.87 0.13 -4.98
N ALA A 42 3.77 0.14 -5.95
CA ALA A 42 3.86 1.23 -6.92
C ALA A 42 2.72 1.11 -7.93
N MET A 43 1.82 2.09 -7.95
CA MET A 43 0.61 2.02 -8.78
C MET A 43 0.94 2.09 -10.27
N ARG A 44 1.94 2.90 -10.65
CA ARG A 44 2.39 3.08 -12.05
C ARG A 44 3.02 1.84 -12.68
N THR A 45 3.74 1.04 -11.90
CA THR A 45 4.53 -0.11 -12.42
C THR A 45 4.00 -1.46 -11.96
N GLY A 46 3.09 -1.49 -10.98
CA GLY A 46 2.61 -2.71 -10.36
C GLY A 46 3.61 -3.41 -9.46
N ARG A 47 4.83 -2.88 -9.29
CA ARG A 47 5.85 -3.46 -8.39
C ARG A 47 5.36 -3.45 -6.94
N GLN A 48 5.60 -4.56 -6.26
CA GLN A 48 5.26 -4.74 -4.85
C GLN A 48 6.52 -5.02 -4.04
N GLN A 49 6.58 -4.45 -2.85
CA GLN A 49 7.66 -4.65 -1.90
C GLN A 49 7.08 -4.86 -0.52
N THR A 50 7.46 -5.94 0.14
CA THR A 50 7.11 -6.18 1.54
C THR A 50 8.15 -5.54 2.44
N VAL A 51 7.71 -4.70 3.38
CA VAL A 51 8.57 -4.06 4.37
C VAL A 51 8.04 -4.35 5.77
N LYS A 52 8.91 -4.33 6.78
CA LYS A 52 8.48 -4.46 8.18
C LYS A 52 7.65 -3.25 8.59
N LEU A 53 6.61 -3.47 9.40
CA LEU A 53 5.72 -2.41 9.87
C LEU A 53 6.48 -1.27 10.55
N ASP A 54 7.45 -1.60 11.41
CA ASP A 54 8.34 -0.65 12.09
C ASP A 54 9.13 0.26 11.14
N LYS A 55 9.44 -0.22 9.92
CA LYS A 55 10.25 0.51 8.94
C LYS A 55 9.44 1.22 7.87
N VAL A 56 8.11 1.04 7.84
CA VAL A 56 7.27 1.54 6.74
C VAL A 56 7.34 3.06 6.61
N VAL A 57 7.32 3.79 7.73
CA VAL A 57 7.36 5.25 7.72
C VAL A 57 8.65 5.75 7.08
N ARG A 58 9.79 5.18 7.48
CA ARG A 58 11.10 5.53 6.95
C ARG A 58 11.27 5.19 5.48
N GLU A 59 10.69 4.08 5.02
CA GLU A 59 10.68 3.73 3.59
C GLU A 59 9.78 4.68 2.80
N MET A 60 8.60 5.03 3.31
CA MET A 60 7.69 5.99 2.67
C MET A 60 8.28 7.39 2.57
N GLU A 61 9.05 7.85 3.56
CA GLU A 61 9.77 9.12 3.47
C GLU A 61 10.71 9.19 2.27
N LYS A 62 11.37 8.08 1.90
CA LYS A 62 12.26 8.04 0.73
C LYS A 62 11.47 8.19 -0.58
N TYR A 63 10.24 7.71 -0.62
CA TYR A 63 9.37 7.82 -1.78
C TYR A 63 8.69 9.19 -1.91
N LEU A 64 8.51 9.91 -0.79
CA LEU A 64 7.85 11.23 -0.74
C LEU A 64 8.80 12.42 -0.84
N LYS A 65 10.09 12.28 -0.47
CA LYS A 65 11.09 13.38 -0.52
C LYS A 65 11.62 13.67 -1.94
N LYS A 66 10.88 13.33 -2.98
CA LYS A 66 11.25 13.54 -4.39
C LYS A 66 10.19 14.40 -5.06
#